data_AF-A0A957SKA2-F1
#
_entry.id   AF-A0A957SKA2-F1
#
_cell.length_a   1.000
_cell.length_b   1.000
_cell.length_c   1.000
_cell.angle_alpha   90.00
_cell.angle_beta   90.00
_cell.angle_gamma   90.00
#
_symmetry.space_group_name_H-M   'P 1'
#
loop_
_entity.id
_entity.type
_entity.pdbx_description
1 polymer ?
#
loop_
_entity_poly.entity_id
_entity_poly.type
_entity_poly.pdbx_seq_one_letter_code
_entity_poly.pdbx_strand_id
1 'polypeptide(L)'
;MHTAIEQHLKPFLIGRDVSRIEEIWQMAMVHSYWRNGPVLNNAISGADQALWDIKGKMANMPVYQLLGGKCREGAAVYGHANGATPQEVAENVQKYMAEGYRYVRIQMGGYGGKSSNMVKPEGAPDGAYFDRREYTRNMLKMMEHVRAAVGEEVELLHDIHERLQPIEAVQFAKDVEKFKLFFLEDALAPEDIDWFAHIREQCATPQAMGELFNNPHEWRILIERRLIDFIRMHVSQMGGITPARSVATFANMYGVRTAWHGPGDTSPVGHAANLHLDLWAPNFGIQEWCRFPEHVYEMFPGLPEVRNGY
;
A
#
# COMPACT_ATOMS: atom_id res chain seq x y z
N MET A 1 11.20 13.61 -10.98
CA MET A 1 10.42 14.43 -10.01
C MET A 1 10.97 15.85 -9.88
N HIS A 2 12.25 16.04 -9.51
CA HIS A 2 12.86 17.38 -9.32
C HIS A 2 12.59 18.37 -10.47
N THR A 3 12.79 17.95 -11.72
CA THR A 3 12.51 18.80 -12.90
C THR A 3 11.04 19.22 -12.99
N ALA A 4 10.09 18.33 -12.68
CA ALA A 4 8.65 18.64 -12.69
C ALA A 4 8.31 19.71 -11.63
N ILE A 5 8.94 19.63 -10.45
CA ILE A 5 8.78 20.62 -9.39
C ILE A 5 9.38 21.96 -9.80
N GLU A 6 10.68 22.00 -10.11
CA GLU A 6 11.39 23.27 -10.32
C GLU A 6 10.99 24.00 -11.59
N GLN A 7 10.76 23.28 -12.69
CA GLN A 7 10.55 23.89 -14.01
C GLN A 7 9.07 24.13 -14.35
N HIS A 8 8.15 23.42 -13.69
CA HIS A 8 6.73 23.51 -14.02
C HIS A 8 5.86 23.89 -12.82
N LEU A 9 5.91 23.11 -11.74
CA LEU A 9 5.01 23.31 -10.61
C LEU A 9 5.35 24.58 -9.81
N LYS A 10 6.64 24.86 -9.55
CA LYS A 10 7.08 26.05 -8.82
C LYS A 10 6.68 27.36 -9.52
N PRO A 11 6.98 27.59 -10.82
CA PRO A 11 6.50 28.78 -11.53
C PRO A 11 4.97 28.92 -11.49
N PHE A 12 4.24 27.81 -11.51
CA PHE A 12 2.79 27.80 -11.39
C PHE A 12 2.30 28.18 -9.99
N LEU A 13 2.98 27.78 -8.92
CA LEU A 13 2.55 27.97 -7.54
C LEU A 13 2.91 29.33 -6.92
N ILE A 14 4.03 29.94 -7.33
CA ILE A 14 4.48 31.22 -6.76
C ILE A 14 3.41 32.31 -6.94
N GLY A 15 3.08 33.00 -5.84
CA GLY A 15 2.10 34.09 -5.82
C GLY A 15 0.63 33.65 -5.66
N ARG A 16 0.34 32.34 -5.60
CA ARG A 16 -1.01 31.83 -5.34
C ARG A 16 -1.34 31.84 -3.84
N ASP A 17 -2.63 31.97 -3.55
CA ASP A 17 -3.16 31.83 -2.19
C ASP A 17 -3.15 30.36 -1.76
N VAL A 18 -2.34 30.06 -0.74
CA VAL A 18 -2.18 28.72 -0.15
C VAL A 18 -3.47 28.15 0.46
N SER A 19 -4.47 29.01 0.73
CA SER A 19 -5.75 28.55 1.28
C SER A 19 -6.60 27.78 0.26
N ARG A 20 -6.35 27.96 -1.05
CA ARG A 20 -7.14 27.44 -2.18
C ARG A 20 -6.66 26.07 -2.68
N ILE A 21 -6.45 25.13 -1.75
CA ILE A 21 -5.88 23.79 -2.03
C ILE A 21 -6.61 23.07 -3.17
N GLU A 22 -7.95 22.97 -3.10
CA GLU A 22 -8.75 22.27 -4.10
C GLU A 22 -8.55 22.87 -5.50
N GLU A 23 -8.59 24.20 -5.63
CA GLU A 23 -8.34 24.87 -6.91
C GLU A 23 -6.92 24.60 -7.42
N ILE A 24 -5.92 24.75 -6.56
CA ILE A 24 -4.51 24.50 -6.93
C ILE A 24 -4.34 23.07 -7.42
N TRP A 25 -4.91 22.09 -6.72
CA TRP A 25 -4.83 20.68 -7.10
C TRP A 25 -5.50 20.42 -8.45
N GLN A 26 -6.74 20.89 -8.64
CA GLN A 26 -7.49 20.72 -9.88
C GLN A 26 -6.77 21.35 -11.08
N MET A 27 -6.20 22.55 -10.89
CA MET A 27 -5.43 23.22 -11.93
C MET A 27 -4.10 22.51 -12.21
N ALA A 28 -3.36 22.08 -11.19
CA ALA A 28 -2.08 21.41 -11.34
C ALA A 28 -2.22 20.07 -12.09
N MET A 29 -3.26 19.29 -11.79
CA MET A 29 -3.54 18.01 -12.44
C MET A 29 -3.77 18.11 -13.95
N VAL A 30 -4.15 19.28 -14.46
CA VAL A 30 -4.45 19.48 -15.89
C VAL A 30 -3.50 20.44 -16.59
N HIS A 31 -2.53 21.00 -15.85
CA HIS A 31 -1.63 22.06 -16.32
C HIS A 31 -0.79 21.64 -17.54
N SER A 32 -0.36 20.38 -17.59
CA SER A 32 0.43 19.81 -18.70
C SER A 32 -0.43 19.24 -19.85
N TYR A 33 -1.75 19.46 -19.83
CA TYR A 33 -2.75 18.84 -20.73
C TYR A 33 -2.83 17.31 -20.57
N TRP A 34 -1.78 16.58 -20.95
CA TRP A 34 -1.56 15.18 -20.55
C TRP A 34 -1.32 15.10 -19.05
N ARG A 35 -1.88 14.08 -18.40
CA ARG A 35 -2.01 14.00 -16.95
C ARG A 35 -1.94 12.57 -16.45
N ASN A 36 -2.05 12.41 -15.13
CA ASN A 36 -1.79 11.17 -14.40
C ASN A 36 -0.33 10.75 -14.55
N GLY A 37 -0.01 9.53 -14.13
CA GLY A 37 1.34 8.99 -14.23
C GLY A 37 2.19 9.32 -13.00
N PRO A 38 3.20 8.49 -12.74
CA PRO A 38 3.93 8.49 -11.49
C PRO A 38 4.72 9.78 -11.25
N VAL A 39 5.25 10.41 -12.31
CA VAL A 39 6.13 11.58 -12.17
C VAL A 39 5.37 12.84 -11.76
N LEU A 40 4.27 13.14 -12.47
CA LEU A 40 3.50 14.37 -12.24
C LEU A 40 2.67 14.26 -10.96
N ASN A 41 2.02 13.11 -10.73
CA ASN A 41 1.22 12.91 -9.53
C ASN A 41 2.07 13.04 -8.26
N ASN A 42 3.28 12.48 -8.23
CA ASN A 42 4.18 12.65 -7.08
C ASN A 42 4.60 14.11 -6.86
N ALA A 43 4.88 14.87 -7.94
CA ALA A 43 5.22 16.29 -7.82
C ALA A 43 4.05 17.10 -7.26
N ILE A 44 2.83 16.84 -7.75
CA ILE A 44 1.60 17.47 -7.27
C ILE A 44 1.31 17.07 -5.82
N SER A 45 1.52 15.80 -5.46
CA SER A 45 1.33 15.31 -4.10
C SER A 45 2.20 16.02 -3.07
N GLY A 46 3.47 16.26 -3.39
CA GLY A 46 4.36 17.02 -2.50
C GLY A 46 3.84 18.42 -2.20
N ALA A 47 3.31 19.11 -3.22
CA ALA A 47 2.68 20.42 -3.03
C ALA A 47 1.34 20.30 -2.27
N ASP A 48 0.51 19.32 -2.59
CA ASP A 48 -0.78 19.09 -1.93
C ASP A 48 -0.62 18.82 -0.43
N GLN A 49 0.27 17.90 -0.04
CA GLN A 49 0.55 17.61 1.36
C GLN A 49 1.11 18.83 2.10
N ALA A 50 2.00 19.60 1.46
CA ALA A 50 2.53 20.83 2.04
C ALA A 50 1.44 21.91 2.25
N LEU A 51 0.49 22.02 1.31
CA LEU A 51 -0.64 22.94 1.45
C LEU A 51 -1.60 22.51 2.57
N TRP A 52 -1.86 21.21 2.72
CA TRP A 52 -2.64 20.66 3.84
C TRP A 52 -1.95 20.89 5.19
N ASP A 53 -0.63 20.72 5.25
CA ASP A 53 0.18 21.06 6.43
C ASP A 53 0.10 22.56 6.77
N ILE A 54 0.27 23.45 5.79
CA ILE A 54 0.08 24.90 5.97
C ILE A 54 -1.31 25.22 6.50
N LYS A 55 -2.36 24.60 5.94
CA LYS A 55 -3.74 24.80 6.42
C LYS A 55 -3.93 24.31 7.86
N GLY A 56 -3.34 23.17 8.22
CA GLY A 56 -3.31 22.67 9.60
C GLY A 56 -2.66 23.67 10.56
N LYS A 57 -1.48 24.18 10.19
CA LYS A 57 -0.75 25.20 10.95
C LYS A 57 -1.53 26.52 11.09
N MET A 58 -2.15 27.00 10.02
CA MET A 58 -3.00 28.20 10.05
C MET A 58 -4.21 28.03 10.97
N ALA A 59 -4.79 26.83 11.03
CA ALA A 59 -5.89 26.51 11.93
C ALA A 59 -5.46 26.13 13.35
N ASN A 60 -4.15 25.98 13.59
CA ASN A 60 -3.60 25.37 14.81
C ASN A 60 -4.25 24.01 15.14
N MET A 61 -4.43 23.18 14.11
CA MET A 61 -5.08 21.87 14.20
C MET A 61 -4.28 20.81 13.43
N PRO A 62 -4.24 19.56 13.91
CA PRO A 62 -3.70 18.46 13.11
C PRO A 62 -4.58 18.21 11.88
N VAL A 63 -3.99 17.72 10.79
CA VAL A 63 -4.71 17.55 9.49
C VAL A 63 -5.95 16.65 9.64
N TYR A 64 -5.91 15.61 10.47
CA TYR A 64 -7.09 14.74 10.69
C TYR A 64 -8.30 15.51 11.25
N GLN A 65 -8.10 16.60 12.01
CA GLN A 65 -9.22 17.44 12.50
C GLN A 65 -9.84 18.22 11.35
N LEU A 66 -9.01 18.72 10.42
CA LEU A 66 -9.50 19.40 9.22
C LEU A 66 -10.30 18.47 8.29
N LEU A 67 -9.99 17.17 8.32
CA LEU A 67 -10.73 16.15 7.57
C LEU A 67 -12.09 15.80 8.20
N GLY A 68 -12.29 16.10 9.50
CA GLY A 68 -13.53 15.83 10.23
C GLY A 68 -13.34 15.22 11.62
N GLY A 69 -12.10 15.05 12.09
CA GLY A 69 -11.79 14.47 13.39
C GLY A 69 -11.47 12.99 13.33
N LYS A 70 -11.14 12.42 14.48
CA LYS A 70 -10.79 11.00 14.61
C LYS A 70 -12.02 10.11 14.53
N CYS A 71 -11.92 9.01 13.78
CA CYS A 71 -12.78 7.83 13.91
C CYS A 71 -12.17 6.75 14.83
N ARG A 72 -10.90 6.90 15.23
CA ARG A 72 -10.16 5.96 16.09
C ARG A 72 -8.99 6.64 16.79
N GLU A 73 -8.54 6.09 17.92
CA GLU A 73 -7.43 6.68 18.69
C GLU A 73 -6.04 6.42 18.10
N GLY A 74 -5.87 5.27 17.43
CA GLY A 74 -4.64 4.85 16.76
C GLY A 74 -4.97 4.01 15.52
N ALA A 75 -4.02 3.92 14.59
CA ALA A 75 -4.16 3.14 13.37
C ALA A 75 -3.45 1.80 13.55
N ALA A 76 -4.16 0.68 13.46
CA ALA A 76 -3.50 -0.63 13.54
C ALA A 76 -2.48 -0.75 12.40
N VAL A 77 -1.29 -1.26 12.70
CA VAL A 77 -0.23 -1.45 11.72
C VAL A 77 0.06 -2.92 11.47
N TYR A 78 0.56 -3.24 10.27
CA TYR A 78 1.22 -4.52 10.00
C TYR A 78 2.70 -4.34 9.71
N GLY A 79 3.50 -5.32 10.16
CA GLY A 79 4.95 -5.39 9.92
C GLY A 79 5.33 -6.46 8.88
N HIS A 80 6.59 -6.48 8.45
CA HIS A 80 7.09 -7.41 7.43
C HIS A 80 7.99 -8.50 8.03
N ALA A 81 7.48 -9.73 8.11
CA ALA A 81 8.24 -10.91 8.48
C ALA A 81 8.78 -11.60 7.22
N ASN A 82 10.03 -11.25 6.88
CA ASN A 82 10.77 -11.87 5.78
C ASN A 82 11.69 -12.98 6.31
N GLY A 83 11.96 -14.00 5.50
CA GLY A 83 12.94 -15.05 5.83
C GLY A 83 13.42 -15.82 4.61
N ALA A 84 14.51 -16.57 4.76
CA ALA A 84 15.02 -17.49 3.74
C ALA A 84 14.36 -18.87 3.83
N THR A 85 13.78 -19.22 4.97
CA THR A 85 13.10 -20.51 5.23
C THR A 85 11.75 -20.31 5.92
N PRO A 86 10.82 -21.27 5.85
CA PRO A 86 9.55 -21.18 6.59
C PRO A 86 9.75 -20.99 8.09
N GLN A 87 10.76 -21.63 8.67
CA GLN A 87 11.11 -21.53 10.09
C GLN A 87 11.49 -20.10 10.45
N GLU A 88 12.38 -19.49 9.67
CA GLU A 88 12.82 -18.11 9.90
C GLU A 88 11.65 -17.11 9.76
N VAL A 89 10.74 -17.35 8.81
CA VAL A 89 9.52 -16.53 8.68
C VAL A 89 8.66 -16.65 9.94
N ALA A 90 8.41 -17.87 10.44
CA ALA A 90 7.62 -18.10 11.65
C ALA A 90 8.26 -17.46 12.89
N GLU A 91 9.58 -17.59 13.06
CA GLU A 91 10.34 -16.93 14.13
C GLU A 91 10.20 -15.41 14.05
N ASN A 92 10.25 -14.83 12.85
CA ASN A 92 10.08 -13.39 12.66
C ASN A 92 8.65 -12.93 12.92
N VAL A 93 7.62 -13.72 12.59
CA VAL A 93 6.24 -13.43 13.00
C VAL A 93 6.11 -13.41 14.52
N GLN A 94 6.70 -14.38 15.23
CA GLN A 94 6.67 -14.44 16.69
C GLN A 94 7.36 -13.23 17.33
N LYS A 95 8.43 -12.70 16.72
CA LYS A 95 9.06 -11.44 17.17
C LYS A 95 8.10 -10.26 17.08
N TYR A 96 7.38 -10.11 15.96
CA TYR A 96 6.35 -9.07 15.83
C TYR A 96 5.22 -9.23 16.84
N MET A 97 4.77 -10.48 17.09
CA MET A 97 3.76 -10.76 18.11
C MET A 97 4.23 -10.36 19.51
N ALA A 98 5.50 -10.60 19.85
CA ALA A 98 6.09 -10.19 21.12
C ALA A 98 6.17 -8.66 21.28
N GLU A 99 6.23 -7.91 20.17
CA GLU A 99 6.13 -6.44 20.14
C GLU A 99 4.68 -5.92 20.16
N GLY A 100 3.68 -6.82 20.15
CA GLY A 100 2.27 -6.48 20.22
C GLY A 100 1.57 -6.33 18.87
N TYR A 101 2.24 -6.67 17.76
CA TYR A 101 1.59 -6.69 16.45
C TYR A 101 0.58 -7.84 16.38
N ARG A 102 -0.57 -7.54 15.76
CA ARG A 102 -1.63 -8.52 15.46
C ARG A 102 -1.70 -8.85 13.98
N TYR A 103 -1.05 -8.07 13.14
CA TYR A 103 -1.06 -8.18 11.70
C TYR A 103 0.37 -8.26 11.18
N VAL A 104 0.70 -9.28 10.40
CA VAL A 104 2.06 -9.50 9.90
C VAL A 104 2.04 -10.01 8.47
N ARG A 105 2.72 -9.30 7.56
CA ARG A 105 2.94 -9.77 6.20
C ARG A 105 4.07 -10.79 6.19
N ILE A 106 3.80 -11.98 5.65
CA ILE A 106 4.75 -13.09 5.56
C ILE A 106 5.26 -13.26 4.14
N GLN A 107 6.58 -13.36 4.01
CA GLN A 107 7.21 -13.51 2.71
C GLN A 107 8.52 -14.29 2.82
N MET A 108 8.81 -15.11 1.82
CA MET A 108 10.00 -15.95 1.79
C MET A 108 10.78 -15.75 0.50
N GLY A 109 12.08 -15.50 0.60
CA GLY A 109 12.94 -15.25 -0.55
C GLY A 109 12.89 -13.82 -1.12
N GLY A 110 12.41 -12.84 -0.35
CA GLY A 110 12.27 -11.43 -0.77
C GLY A 110 10.93 -11.13 -1.44
N TYR A 111 10.74 -9.90 -1.92
CA TYR A 111 9.49 -9.47 -2.58
C TYR A 111 9.13 -10.44 -3.71
N GLY A 112 7.94 -11.04 -3.59
CA GLY A 112 7.38 -12.13 -4.39
C GLY A 112 8.29 -13.32 -4.66
N GLY A 113 9.29 -13.57 -3.81
CA GLY A 113 10.16 -14.74 -3.85
C GLY A 113 11.29 -14.68 -4.87
N LYS A 114 12.36 -15.42 -4.57
CA LYS A 114 13.49 -15.70 -5.45
C LYS A 114 13.54 -17.19 -5.71
N SER A 115 13.86 -17.58 -6.94
CA SER A 115 14.24 -18.96 -7.23
C SER A 115 15.73 -19.13 -6.97
N SER A 116 16.08 -20.12 -6.15
CA SER A 116 17.47 -20.45 -5.84
C SER A 116 18.13 -21.34 -6.89
N ASN A 117 17.34 -22.05 -7.71
CA ASN A 117 17.83 -23.08 -8.64
C ASN A 117 17.19 -22.97 -10.03
N MET A 118 17.23 -21.77 -10.63
CA MET A 118 16.76 -21.59 -12.01
C MET A 118 17.67 -22.29 -13.02
N VAL A 119 17.13 -23.26 -13.76
CA VAL A 119 17.78 -23.77 -14.97
C VAL A 119 17.59 -22.71 -16.07
N LYS A 120 18.70 -22.11 -16.50
CA LYS A 120 18.71 -21.13 -17.59
C LYS A 120 19.22 -21.77 -18.88
N PRO A 121 18.64 -21.44 -20.05
CA PRO A 121 19.26 -21.79 -21.33
C PRO A 121 20.68 -21.23 -21.44
N GLU A 122 21.55 -21.92 -22.16
CA GLU A 122 22.89 -21.41 -22.48
C GLU A 122 22.79 -20.06 -23.21
N GLY A 123 23.63 -19.11 -22.83
CA GLY A 123 23.63 -17.75 -23.38
C GLY A 123 22.56 -16.80 -22.82
N ALA A 124 21.78 -17.23 -21.82
CA ALA A 124 20.85 -16.34 -21.14
C ALA A 124 21.60 -15.16 -20.44
N PRO A 125 21.14 -13.91 -20.60
CA PRO A 125 21.76 -12.76 -19.97
C PRO A 125 21.62 -12.78 -18.45
N ASP A 126 22.39 -11.94 -17.76
CA ASP A 126 22.18 -11.68 -16.34
C ASP A 126 20.86 -10.95 -16.11
N GLY A 127 20.14 -11.33 -15.05
CA GLY A 127 18.83 -10.78 -14.73
C GLY A 127 18.16 -11.46 -13.54
N ALA A 128 17.04 -10.88 -13.09
CA ALA A 128 16.20 -11.42 -12.03
C ALA A 128 15.20 -12.44 -12.61
N TYR A 129 15.62 -13.69 -12.71
CA TYR A 129 14.77 -14.78 -13.19
C TYR A 129 13.84 -15.30 -12.10
N PHE A 130 12.67 -15.80 -12.53
CA PHE A 130 11.60 -16.23 -11.65
C PHE A 130 10.88 -17.46 -12.20
N ASP A 131 10.58 -18.44 -11.33
CA ASP A 131 9.71 -19.58 -11.64
C ASP A 131 8.42 -19.47 -10.82
N ARG A 132 7.33 -19.17 -11.54
CA ARG A 132 5.97 -19.01 -11.01
C ARG A 132 5.47 -20.25 -10.27
N ARG A 133 5.77 -21.44 -10.78
CA ARG A 133 5.29 -22.70 -10.19
C ARG A 133 6.11 -23.06 -8.94
N GLU A 134 7.40 -22.80 -8.96
CA GLU A 134 8.25 -22.93 -7.77
C GLU A 134 7.76 -21.98 -6.67
N TYR A 135 7.54 -20.71 -7.01
CA TYR A 135 6.99 -19.72 -6.10
C TYR A 135 5.70 -20.21 -5.44
N THR A 136 4.70 -20.62 -6.23
CA THR A 136 3.42 -21.11 -5.70
C THR A 136 3.60 -22.26 -4.73
N ARG A 137 4.36 -23.30 -5.11
CA ARG A 137 4.61 -24.45 -4.21
C ARG A 137 5.31 -24.05 -2.92
N ASN A 138 6.25 -23.12 -3.00
CA ASN A 138 7.06 -22.70 -1.87
C ASN A 138 6.26 -21.80 -0.91
N MET A 139 5.45 -20.87 -1.43
CA MET A 139 4.61 -20.01 -0.60
C MET A 139 3.51 -20.80 0.12
N LEU A 140 2.89 -21.78 -0.54
CA LEU A 140 1.90 -22.64 0.10
C LEU A 140 2.50 -23.44 1.27
N LYS A 141 3.71 -24.01 1.10
CA LYS A 141 4.45 -24.69 2.18
C LYS A 141 4.83 -23.74 3.30
N MET A 142 5.24 -22.52 2.96
CA MET A 142 5.60 -21.50 3.95
C MET A 142 4.39 -21.09 4.78
N MET A 143 3.25 -20.79 4.15
CA MET A 143 2.01 -20.42 4.84
C MET A 143 1.50 -21.54 5.74
N GLU A 144 1.55 -22.79 5.29
CA GLU A 144 1.17 -23.96 6.09
C GLU A 144 2.05 -24.09 7.34
N HIS A 145 3.37 -23.96 7.19
CA HIS A 145 4.29 -24.01 8.31
C HIS A 145 4.08 -22.86 9.29
N VAL A 146 3.97 -21.62 8.79
CA VAL A 146 3.77 -20.45 9.64
C VAL A 146 2.46 -20.59 10.42
N ARG A 147 1.34 -20.92 9.75
CA ARG A 147 0.05 -21.09 10.42
C ARG A 147 0.09 -22.16 11.51
N ALA A 148 0.76 -23.29 11.27
CA ALA A 148 0.94 -24.31 12.30
C ALA A 148 1.76 -23.83 13.51
N ALA A 149 2.70 -22.90 13.31
CA ALA A 149 3.59 -22.39 14.35
C ALA A 149 3.02 -21.22 15.16
N VAL A 150 2.18 -20.37 14.56
CA VAL A 150 1.71 -19.11 15.17
C VAL A 150 0.22 -19.10 15.51
N GLY A 151 -0.53 -20.11 15.06
CA GLY A 151 -1.97 -20.24 15.30
C GLY A 151 -2.85 -19.38 14.38
N GLU A 152 -4.12 -19.28 14.75
CA GLU A 152 -5.18 -18.66 13.94
C GLU A 152 -5.41 -17.17 14.28
N GLU A 153 -5.07 -16.74 15.49
CA GLU A 153 -5.42 -15.40 16.00
C GLU A 153 -4.60 -14.26 15.38
N VAL A 154 -3.36 -14.52 14.97
CA VAL A 154 -2.55 -13.51 14.27
C VAL A 154 -3.03 -13.39 12.82
N GLU A 155 -3.25 -12.17 12.38
CA GLU A 155 -3.70 -11.87 11.03
C GLU A 155 -2.51 -11.86 10.08
N LEU A 156 -2.49 -12.77 9.11
CA LEU A 156 -1.39 -12.91 8.16
C LEU A 156 -1.74 -12.28 6.83
N LEU A 157 -0.77 -11.57 6.26
CA LEU A 157 -0.88 -10.96 4.93
C LEU A 157 0.15 -11.61 4.01
N HIS A 158 -0.15 -11.63 2.71
CA HIS A 158 0.83 -12.06 1.73
C HIS A 158 0.71 -11.28 0.44
N ASP A 159 1.86 -10.97 -0.14
CA ASP A 159 2.00 -10.13 -1.30
C ASP A 159 2.61 -10.94 -2.46
N ILE A 160 1.81 -11.09 -3.52
CA ILE A 160 2.20 -11.75 -4.77
C ILE A 160 3.04 -10.82 -5.63
N HIS A 161 2.76 -9.51 -5.55
CA HIS A 161 3.47 -8.46 -6.24
C HIS A 161 3.50 -8.75 -7.75
N GLU A 162 2.30 -8.98 -8.31
CA GLU A 162 1.97 -9.17 -9.73
C GLU A 162 2.75 -10.27 -10.49
N ARG A 163 3.38 -11.21 -9.77
CA ARG A 163 4.28 -12.21 -10.38
C ARG A 163 3.60 -13.38 -11.07
N LEU A 164 2.30 -13.59 -10.86
CA LEU A 164 1.56 -14.73 -11.41
C LEU A 164 0.79 -14.31 -12.67
N GLN A 165 0.63 -15.24 -13.62
CA GLN A 165 -0.30 -15.02 -14.72
C GLN A 165 -1.75 -15.14 -14.21
N PRO A 166 -2.74 -14.55 -14.91
CA PRO A 166 -4.08 -14.40 -14.34
C PRO A 166 -4.74 -15.69 -13.85
N ILE A 167 -4.69 -16.77 -14.64
CA ILE A 167 -5.25 -18.06 -14.22
C ILE A 167 -4.49 -18.70 -13.04
N GLU A 168 -3.18 -18.46 -12.94
CA GLU A 168 -2.36 -18.94 -11.83
C GLU A 168 -2.69 -18.17 -10.54
N ALA A 169 -2.97 -16.87 -10.64
CA ALA A 169 -3.43 -16.04 -9.53
C ALA A 169 -4.80 -16.48 -9.01
N VAL A 170 -5.74 -16.82 -9.91
CA VAL A 170 -7.05 -17.38 -9.52
C VAL A 170 -6.88 -18.69 -8.74
N GLN A 171 -6.05 -19.60 -9.24
CA GLN A 171 -5.79 -20.86 -8.55
C GLN A 171 -5.10 -20.62 -7.20
N PHE A 172 -4.10 -19.74 -7.15
CA PHE A 172 -3.37 -19.45 -5.91
C PHE A 172 -4.28 -18.83 -4.85
N ALA A 173 -5.13 -17.86 -5.23
CA ALA A 173 -6.10 -17.24 -4.33
C ALA A 173 -7.05 -18.28 -3.69
N LYS A 174 -7.46 -19.29 -4.46
CA LYS A 174 -8.25 -20.42 -3.97
C LYS A 174 -7.44 -21.34 -3.05
N ASP A 175 -6.20 -21.66 -3.41
CA ASP A 175 -5.35 -22.54 -2.62
C ASP A 175 -5.03 -21.96 -1.23
N VAL A 176 -4.90 -20.64 -1.12
CA VAL A 176 -4.60 -19.95 0.14
C VAL A 176 -5.82 -19.67 1.02
N GLU A 177 -7.04 -19.92 0.53
CA GLU A 177 -8.29 -19.62 1.27
C GLU A 177 -8.36 -20.33 2.64
N LYS A 178 -7.75 -21.50 2.74
CA LYS A 178 -7.65 -22.27 4.00
C LYS A 178 -6.79 -21.59 5.06
N PHE A 179 -5.90 -20.67 4.68
CA PHE A 179 -5.00 -19.98 5.61
C PHE A 179 -5.57 -18.70 6.21
N LYS A 180 -6.79 -18.29 5.78
CA LYS A 180 -7.51 -17.12 6.31
C LYS A 180 -6.60 -15.91 6.42
N LEU A 181 -6.02 -15.51 5.29
CA LEU A 181 -5.21 -14.30 5.22
C LEU A 181 -6.11 -13.08 5.46
N PHE A 182 -5.60 -12.07 6.14
CA PHE A 182 -6.26 -10.78 6.29
C PHE A 182 -6.47 -10.11 4.93
N PHE A 183 -5.46 -10.20 4.06
CA PHE A 183 -5.61 -10.08 2.61
C PHE A 183 -4.48 -10.77 1.85
N LEU A 184 -4.80 -11.12 0.60
CA LEU A 184 -3.86 -11.43 -0.47
C LEU A 184 -3.68 -10.17 -1.33
N GLU A 185 -2.45 -9.74 -1.46
CA GLU A 185 -2.07 -8.47 -2.10
C GLU A 185 -1.53 -8.68 -3.52
N ASP A 186 -1.88 -7.74 -4.40
CA ASP A 186 -1.38 -7.57 -5.77
C ASP A 186 -1.31 -8.89 -6.54
N ALA A 187 -2.42 -9.63 -6.48
CA ALA A 187 -2.55 -10.94 -7.14
C ALA A 187 -2.42 -10.85 -8.67
N LEU A 188 -2.73 -9.69 -9.24
CA LEU A 188 -2.76 -9.42 -10.67
C LEU A 188 -2.07 -8.08 -10.94
N ALA A 189 -1.48 -7.93 -12.12
CA ALA A 189 -0.98 -6.64 -12.60
C ALA A 189 -2.13 -5.64 -12.83
N PRO A 190 -1.89 -4.31 -12.80
CA PRO A 190 -2.90 -3.29 -13.09
C PRO A 190 -3.60 -3.46 -14.45
N GLU A 191 -2.93 -4.03 -15.45
CA GLU A 191 -3.48 -4.28 -16.78
C GLU A 191 -4.51 -5.43 -16.80
N ASP A 192 -4.45 -6.33 -15.82
CA ASP A 192 -5.25 -7.56 -15.74
C ASP A 192 -6.40 -7.47 -14.72
N ILE A 193 -6.75 -6.26 -14.26
CA ILE A 193 -7.73 -6.04 -13.18
C ILE A 193 -9.11 -6.69 -13.39
N ASP A 194 -9.51 -6.93 -14.63
CA ASP A 194 -10.79 -7.60 -14.93
C ASP A 194 -10.81 -9.07 -14.45
N TRP A 195 -9.66 -9.71 -14.29
CA TRP A 195 -9.55 -11.09 -13.77
C TRP A 195 -9.88 -11.21 -12.28
N PHE A 196 -9.92 -10.11 -11.51
CA PHE A 196 -10.41 -10.17 -10.13
C PHE A 196 -11.85 -10.70 -10.04
N ALA A 197 -12.68 -10.52 -11.08
CA ALA A 197 -14.02 -11.11 -11.14
C ALA A 197 -13.97 -12.64 -11.05
N HIS A 198 -13.02 -13.28 -11.74
CA HIS A 198 -12.83 -14.73 -11.67
C HIS A 198 -12.32 -15.19 -10.31
N ILE A 199 -11.48 -14.40 -9.63
CA ILE A 199 -11.07 -14.70 -8.24
C ILE A 199 -12.30 -14.70 -7.33
N ARG A 200 -13.15 -13.67 -7.43
CA ARG A 200 -14.37 -13.51 -6.63
C ARG A 200 -15.42 -14.60 -6.84
N GLU A 201 -15.47 -15.17 -8.04
CA GLU A 201 -16.37 -16.29 -8.35
C GLU A 201 -15.91 -17.63 -7.75
N GLN A 202 -14.66 -17.75 -7.33
CA GLN A 202 -14.03 -19.04 -7.00
C GLN A 202 -13.65 -19.22 -5.52
N CYS A 203 -13.41 -18.14 -4.77
CA CYS A 203 -13.00 -18.19 -3.37
C CYS A 203 -13.38 -16.93 -2.60
N ALA A 204 -13.36 -17.01 -1.26
CA ALA A 204 -13.59 -15.87 -0.38
C ALA A 204 -12.30 -15.24 0.20
N THR A 205 -11.13 -15.56 -0.37
CA THR A 205 -9.85 -14.96 0.05
C THR A 205 -9.91 -13.44 -0.11
N PRO A 206 -9.69 -12.64 0.95
CA PRO A 206 -9.76 -11.19 0.84
C PRO A 206 -8.67 -10.66 -0.09
N GLN A 207 -9.02 -9.68 -0.93
CA GLN A 207 -8.15 -9.12 -1.96
C GLN A 207 -7.75 -7.68 -1.63
N ALA A 208 -6.47 -7.38 -1.75
CA ALA A 208 -5.93 -6.03 -1.66
C ALA A 208 -5.19 -5.70 -2.96
N MET A 209 -5.39 -4.49 -3.48
CA MET A 209 -4.75 -4.06 -4.73
C MET A 209 -4.54 -2.56 -4.76
N GLY A 210 -3.46 -2.11 -5.40
CA GLY A 210 -3.43 -0.81 -6.04
C GLY A 210 -2.22 0.07 -5.75
N GLU A 211 -1.14 -0.45 -5.17
CA GLU A 211 0.07 0.32 -4.91
C GLU A 211 0.67 0.97 -6.18
N LEU A 212 0.47 0.33 -7.34
CA LEU A 212 0.94 0.76 -8.66
C LEU A 212 0.03 1.80 -9.35
N PHE A 213 -1.19 2.00 -8.84
CA PHE A 213 -2.18 2.83 -9.52
C PHE A 213 -1.80 4.30 -9.49
N ASN A 214 -2.04 4.99 -10.60
CA ASN A 214 -1.82 6.43 -10.76
C ASN A 214 -2.86 7.10 -11.67
N ASN A 215 -3.87 6.35 -12.14
CA ASN A 215 -4.96 6.82 -12.96
C ASN A 215 -6.32 6.34 -12.40
N PRO A 216 -7.32 7.23 -12.20
CA PRO A 216 -8.63 6.85 -11.66
C PRO A 216 -9.35 5.71 -12.36
N HIS A 217 -9.03 5.47 -13.63
CA HIS A 217 -9.59 4.35 -14.38
C HIS A 217 -9.16 2.97 -13.86
N GLU A 218 -8.05 2.87 -13.12
CA GLU A 218 -7.50 1.62 -12.59
C GLU A 218 -8.27 1.13 -11.34
N TRP A 219 -8.57 2.02 -10.39
CA TRP A 219 -9.26 1.63 -9.16
C TRP A 219 -10.79 1.72 -9.24
N ARG A 220 -11.33 2.59 -10.11
CA ARG A 220 -12.78 2.83 -10.17
C ARG A 220 -13.56 1.55 -10.39
N ILE A 221 -13.17 0.73 -11.36
CA ILE A 221 -13.87 -0.52 -11.70
C ILE A 221 -13.77 -1.53 -10.55
N LEU A 222 -12.61 -1.66 -9.93
CA LEU A 222 -12.39 -2.56 -8.81
C LEU A 222 -13.29 -2.22 -7.61
N ILE A 223 -13.47 -0.93 -7.30
CA ILE A 223 -14.35 -0.48 -6.22
C ILE A 223 -15.82 -0.63 -6.60
N GLU A 224 -16.25 -0.13 -7.76
CA GLU A 224 -17.66 -0.14 -8.20
C GLU A 224 -18.24 -1.56 -8.24
N ARG A 225 -17.41 -2.52 -8.68
CA ARG A 225 -17.78 -3.93 -8.81
C ARG A 225 -17.46 -4.76 -7.56
N ARG A 226 -16.95 -4.15 -6.48
CA ARG A 226 -16.56 -4.80 -5.21
C ARG A 226 -15.59 -5.97 -5.43
N LEU A 227 -14.61 -5.77 -6.31
CA LEU A 227 -13.65 -6.80 -6.70
C LEU A 227 -12.48 -6.90 -5.71
N ILE A 228 -12.26 -5.89 -4.87
CA ILE A 228 -11.24 -5.86 -3.81
C ILE A 228 -11.87 -5.50 -2.46
N ASP A 229 -11.24 -5.92 -1.37
CA ASP A 229 -11.64 -5.61 0.01
C ASP A 229 -10.83 -4.45 0.58
N PHE A 230 -9.61 -4.24 0.07
CA PHE A 230 -8.72 -3.16 0.48
C PHE A 230 -8.13 -2.43 -0.72
N ILE A 231 -8.31 -1.10 -0.77
CA ILE A 231 -7.61 -0.23 -1.71
C ILE A 231 -6.24 0.14 -1.14
N ARG A 232 -5.18 -0.20 -1.88
CA ARG A 232 -3.79 -0.08 -1.43
C ARG A 232 -3.01 1.07 -2.02
N MET A 233 -3.69 1.98 -2.71
CA MET A 233 -3.02 3.08 -3.41
C MET A 233 -1.97 3.80 -2.59
N HIS A 234 -0.82 4.05 -3.22
CA HIS A 234 0.19 4.92 -2.66
C HIS A 234 -0.28 6.38 -2.77
N VAL A 235 -0.41 7.10 -1.64
CA VAL A 235 -1.06 8.42 -1.59
C VAL A 235 -0.39 9.44 -2.53
N SER A 236 0.93 9.38 -2.72
CA SER A 236 1.60 10.26 -3.67
C SER A 236 1.37 9.90 -5.14
N GLN A 237 1.11 8.62 -5.46
CA GLN A 237 0.80 8.16 -6.81
C GLN A 237 -0.57 8.63 -7.30
N MET A 238 -1.53 8.91 -6.41
CA MET A 238 -2.81 9.56 -6.78
C MET A 238 -2.77 11.09 -6.74
N GLY A 239 -1.71 11.69 -6.19
CA GLY A 239 -1.57 13.15 -6.12
C GLY A 239 -1.86 13.80 -4.77
N GLY A 240 -1.82 13.09 -3.64
CA GLY A 240 -1.87 13.68 -2.29
C GLY A 240 -3.11 13.38 -1.46
N ILE A 241 -3.28 14.15 -0.38
CA ILE A 241 -4.37 14.03 0.60
C ILE A 241 -5.71 14.39 -0.05
N THR A 242 -5.73 15.40 -0.92
CA THR A 242 -6.95 15.86 -1.62
C THR A 242 -7.65 14.71 -2.37
N PRO A 243 -6.99 13.97 -3.29
CA PRO A 243 -7.59 12.82 -3.95
C PRO A 243 -7.76 11.62 -3.01
N ALA A 244 -6.85 11.39 -2.05
CA ALA A 244 -6.96 10.26 -1.11
C ALA A 244 -8.22 10.32 -0.25
N ARG A 245 -8.61 11.51 0.21
CA ARG A 245 -9.88 11.74 0.91
C ARG A 245 -11.09 11.33 0.07
N SER A 246 -11.08 11.68 -1.22
CA SER A 246 -12.14 11.34 -2.16
C SER A 246 -12.20 9.84 -2.43
N VAL A 247 -11.05 9.18 -2.62
CA VAL A 247 -10.96 7.72 -2.80
C VAL A 247 -11.43 6.97 -1.56
N ALA A 248 -11.03 7.39 -0.36
CA ALA A 248 -11.49 6.79 0.89
C ALA A 248 -13.02 6.85 1.01
N THR A 249 -13.61 8.02 0.73
CA THR A 249 -15.06 8.22 0.75
C THR A 249 -15.77 7.37 -0.29
N PHE A 250 -15.25 7.31 -1.51
CA PHE A 250 -15.79 6.50 -2.58
C PHE A 250 -15.74 5.01 -2.24
N ALA A 251 -14.59 4.50 -1.78
CA ALA A 251 -14.40 3.13 -1.35
C ALA A 251 -15.36 2.74 -0.20
N ASN A 252 -15.57 3.64 0.76
CA ASN A 252 -16.48 3.45 1.89
C ASN A 252 -17.92 3.15 1.43
N MET A 253 -18.40 3.83 0.38
CA MET A 253 -19.75 3.60 -0.17
C MET A 253 -19.96 2.16 -0.70
N TYR A 254 -18.89 1.47 -1.05
CA TYR A 254 -18.92 0.10 -1.58
C TYR A 254 -18.48 -0.95 -0.56
N GLY A 255 -18.16 -0.54 0.68
CA GLY A 255 -17.65 -1.42 1.72
C GLY A 255 -16.18 -1.81 1.55
N VAL A 256 -15.43 -1.10 0.70
CA VAL A 256 -14.00 -1.32 0.49
C VAL A 256 -13.22 -0.50 1.53
N ARG A 257 -12.26 -1.13 2.21
CA ARG A 257 -11.44 -0.51 3.24
C ARG A 257 -10.15 0.09 2.68
N THR A 258 -9.55 1.04 3.38
CA THR A 258 -8.24 1.60 2.99
C THR A 258 -7.09 0.80 3.60
N ALA A 259 -6.02 0.59 2.84
CA ALA A 259 -4.75 0.06 3.32
C ALA A 259 -3.59 0.69 2.56
N TRP A 260 -3.40 2.01 2.73
CA TRP A 260 -2.45 2.79 1.94
C TRP A 260 -1.05 2.17 1.94
N HIS A 261 -0.46 2.03 0.75
CA HIS A 261 0.90 1.53 0.60
C HIS A 261 1.87 2.45 1.35
N GLY A 262 2.59 1.88 2.32
CA GLY A 262 3.50 2.56 3.25
C GLY A 262 4.87 1.88 3.31
N PRO A 263 5.55 1.69 2.17
CA PRO A 263 6.85 1.04 2.11
C PRO A 263 7.95 1.91 2.72
N GLY A 264 9.15 1.34 2.85
CA GLY A 264 10.33 2.04 3.38
C GLY A 264 10.83 3.22 2.52
N ASP A 265 10.40 3.33 1.26
CA ASP A 265 10.67 4.45 0.36
C ASP A 265 9.56 5.52 0.37
N THR A 266 8.52 5.36 1.20
CA THR A 266 7.65 6.48 1.57
C THR A 266 8.38 7.39 2.54
N SER A 267 8.43 8.68 2.25
CA SER A 267 9.08 9.62 3.17
C SER A 267 8.37 9.65 4.53
N PRO A 268 9.10 10.01 5.60
CA PRO A 268 8.53 10.36 6.91
C PRO A 268 7.27 11.23 6.87
N VAL A 269 7.27 12.26 6.03
CA VAL A 269 6.11 13.16 5.84
C VAL A 269 4.93 12.42 5.22
N GLY A 270 5.18 11.56 4.24
CA GLY A 270 4.16 10.72 3.61
C GLY A 270 3.52 9.75 4.60
N HIS A 271 4.32 9.14 5.49
CA HIS A 271 3.81 8.28 6.56
C HIS A 271 2.93 9.05 7.56
N ALA A 272 3.30 10.28 7.92
CA ALA A 272 2.44 11.14 8.73
C ALA A 272 1.13 11.49 8.01
N ALA A 273 1.18 11.76 6.70
CA ALA A 273 -0.01 12.00 5.89
C ALA A 273 -0.94 10.78 5.84
N ASN A 274 -0.39 9.58 5.67
CA ASN A 274 -1.14 8.32 5.76
C ASN A 274 -1.82 8.20 7.12
N LEU A 275 -1.09 8.38 8.23
CA LEU A 275 -1.70 8.30 9.57
C LEU A 275 -2.84 9.32 9.77
N HIS A 276 -2.69 10.55 9.27
CA HIS A 276 -3.77 11.54 9.36
C HIS A 276 -5.03 11.09 8.60
N LEU A 277 -4.86 10.47 7.43
CA LEU A 277 -5.95 9.85 6.68
C LEU A 277 -6.52 8.65 7.45
N ASP A 278 -5.67 7.81 8.04
CA ASP A 278 -6.06 6.59 8.76
C ASP A 278 -6.83 6.87 10.04
N LEU A 279 -6.48 7.93 10.76
CA LEU A 279 -7.23 8.35 11.95
C LEU A 279 -8.61 8.88 11.59
N TRP A 280 -8.75 9.53 10.44
CA TRP A 280 -10.00 10.13 9.98
C TRP A 280 -10.91 9.13 9.24
N ALA A 281 -10.38 8.29 8.36
CA ALA A 281 -11.18 7.53 7.40
C ALA A 281 -12.11 6.53 8.11
N PRO A 282 -13.45 6.62 7.92
CA PRO A 282 -14.39 5.68 8.53
C PRO A 282 -14.15 4.22 8.12
N ASN A 283 -13.69 4.01 6.88
CA ASN A 283 -13.37 2.70 6.30
C ASN A 283 -11.88 2.31 6.39
N PHE A 284 -11.13 2.86 7.34
CA PHE A 284 -9.75 2.41 7.57
C PHE A 284 -9.69 0.89 7.79
N GLY A 285 -8.80 0.23 7.05
CA GLY A 285 -8.52 -1.20 7.18
C GLY A 285 -7.28 -1.44 8.04
N ILE A 286 -6.12 -1.01 7.55
CA ILE A 286 -4.82 -1.19 8.22
C ILE A 286 -3.76 -0.24 7.62
N GLN A 287 -2.71 0.11 8.36
CA GLN A 287 -1.57 0.84 7.81
C GLN A 287 -0.33 -0.07 7.68
N GLU A 288 0.32 -0.02 6.53
CA GLU A 288 1.65 -0.62 6.37
C GLU A 288 2.69 0.21 7.09
N TRP A 289 3.56 -0.43 7.87
CA TRP A 289 4.61 0.29 8.58
C TRP A 289 5.98 -0.38 8.44
N CYS A 290 6.91 0.38 7.87
CA CYS A 290 8.34 0.06 7.89
C CYS A 290 9.03 0.93 8.94
N ARG A 291 9.72 0.32 9.92
CA ARG A 291 10.55 1.07 10.86
C ARG A 291 11.72 1.72 10.12
N PHE A 292 11.94 3.01 10.39
CA PHE A 292 13.08 3.74 9.88
C PHE A 292 14.33 3.54 10.76
N PRO A 293 15.54 3.70 10.21
CA PRO A 293 16.76 3.79 11.01
C PRO A 293 16.78 5.10 11.82
N GLU A 294 17.49 5.10 12.96
CA GLU A 294 17.48 6.19 13.95
C GLU A 294 17.73 7.58 13.36
N HIS A 295 18.71 7.70 12.46
CA HIS A 295 19.06 8.98 11.82
C HIS A 295 17.88 9.62 11.04
N VAL A 296 16.91 8.83 10.58
CA VAL A 296 15.71 9.37 9.92
C VAL A 296 14.78 10.02 10.95
N TYR A 297 14.65 9.47 12.15
CA TYR A 297 13.89 10.10 13.23
C TYR A 297 14.55 11.41 13.70
N GLU A 298 15.88 11.47 13.70
CA GLU A 298 16.62 12.71 13.98
C GLU A 298 16.38 13.77 12.90
N MET A 299 16.36 13.38 11.62
CA MET A 299 16.10 14.28 10.49
C MET A 299 14.65 14.76 10.40
N PHE A 300 13.70 13.93 10.85
CA PHE A 300 12.26 14.18 10.77
C PHE A 300 11.63 14.06 12.16
N PRO A 301 11.81 15.05 13.05
CA PRO A 301 11.25 15.00 14.39
C PRO A 301 9.71 15.01 14.34
N GLY A 302 9.09 14.23 15.24
CA GLY A 302 7.63 14.14 15.33
C GLY A 302 6.99 13.11 14.38
N LEU A 303 7.79 12.20 13.81
CA LEU A 303 7.30 11.02 13.11
C LEU A 303 6.35 10.19 13.98
N PRO A 304 5.35 9.50 13.39
CA PRO A 304 4.56 8.53 14.13
C PRO A 304 5.42 7.44 14.76
N GLU A 305 5.01 7.02 15.96
CA GLU A 305 5.61 5.92 16.69
C GLU A 305 4.65 4.75 16.73
N VAL A 306 5.19 3.53 16.62
CA VAL A 306 4.40 2.31 16.82
C VAL A 306 4.47 1.85 18.26
N ARG A 307 3.31 1.65 18.89
CA ARG A 307 3.20 1.17 20.27
C ARG A 307 2.16 0.05 20.33
N ASN A 308 2.61 -1.17 20.65
CA ASN A 308 1.73 -2.33 20.78
C ASN A 308 0.87 -2.58 19.51
N GLY A 309 1.47 -2.40 18.32
CA GLY A 309 0.84 -2.63 17.02
C GLY A 309 -0.17 -1.56 16.55
N TYR A 310 -0.09 -0.34 17.08
CA TYR A 310 -0.82 0.86 16.63
C TYR A 310 0.14 2.03 16.42
#